data_AF-A0A6N0HRI3-F1
#
_entry.id   AF-A0A6N0HRI3-F1
#
_cell.length_a   1.000
_cell.length_b   1.000
_cell.length_c   1.000
_cell.angle_alpha   90.00
_cell.angle_beta   90.00
_cell.angle_gamma   90.00
#
_symmetry.space_group_name_H-M   'P 1'
#
loop_
_entity.id
_entity.type
_entity.pdbx_description
1 polymer ?
#
loop_
_entity_poly.entity_id
_entity_poly.type
_entity_poly.pdbx_seq_one_letter_code
_entity_poly.pdbx_strand_id
1 'polypeptide(L)' 'MSVGASIGVALYPENAEEADALIVMADQAMYRAKRQGKSCTVFFGEW' A
#
# COMPACT_ATOMS: atom_id res chain seq x y z
N MET A 1 21.92 10.70 8.10
CA MET A 1 21.33 10.19 6.83
C MET A 1 20.20 9.25 7.25
N SER A 2 18.95 9.59 6.96
CA SER A 2 17.76 8.82 7.38
C SER A 2 17.18 8.07 6.19
N VAL A 3 17.06 6.75 6.30
CA VAL A 3 16.37 5.92 5.30
C VAL A 3 14.87 5.95 5.62
N GLY A 4 14.05 6.25 4.62
CA GLY A 4 12.59 6.24 4.72
C GLY A 4 11.98 5.03 4.01
N ALA A 5 10.89 4.49 4.53
CA ALA A 5 10.14 3.40 3.93
C ALA A 5 8.75 3.87 3.49
N SER A 6 8.30 3.45 2.31
CA SER A 6 6.93 3.69 1.83
C SER A 6 6.16 2.39 1.95
N ILE A 7 4.98 2.43 2.55
CA ILE A 7 4.22 1.24 2.93
C ILE A 7 2.83 1.33 2.30
N GLY A 8 2.40 0.23 1.69
CA GLY A 8 1.05 0.04 1.20
C GLY A 8 0.31 -0.99 2.04
N VAL A 9 -0.96 -0.73 2.35
CA VAL A 9 -1.78 -1.60 3.18
C VAL A 9 -3.03 -2.03 2.40
N ALA A 10 -3.34 -3.33 2.45
CA ALA A 10 -4.61 -3.88 1.97
C ALA A 10 -5.22 -4.77 3.08
N LEU A 11 -6.54 -4.76 3.19
CA LEU A 11 -7.31 -5.40 4.26
C LEU A 11 -8.13 -6.56 3.70
N TYR A 12 -7.99 -7.74 4.32
CA TYR A 12 -8.93 -8.84 4.15
C TYR A 12 -10.12 -8.66 5.09
N PRO A 13 -11.37 -8.92 4.65
CA PRO A 13 -11.81 -9.24 3.29
C PRO A 13 -12.17 -7.99 2.46
N GLU A 14 -12.04 -6.78 3.02
CA GLU A 14 -12.54 -5.53 2.44
C GLU A 14 -12.00 -5.23 1.03
N ASN A 15 -10.70 -5.46 0.80
CA ASN A 15 -10.07 -5.20 -0.48
C ASN A 15 -10.08 -6.44 -1.38
N ALA A 16 -9.78 -7.61 -0.82
CA ALA A 16 -9.84 -8.88 -1.54
C ALA A 16 -9.92 -10.07 -0.58
N GLU A 17 -10.48 -11.18 -1.05
CA GLU A 17 -10.58 -12.43 -0.29
C GLU A 17 -9.44 -13.41 -0.61
N GLU A 18 -8.72 -13.18 -1.70
CA GLU A 18 -7.60 -13.99 -2.15
C GLU A 18 -6.26 -13.34 -1.80
N ALA A 19 -5.32 -14.12 -1.27
CA ALA A 19 -4.01 -13.62 -0.84
C ALA A 19 -3.23 -12.93 -1.97
N ASP A 20 -3.26 -13.49 -3.18
CA ASP A 20 -2.55 -12.93 -4.35
C ASP A 20 -3.11 -11.54 -4.72
N ALA A 21 -4.45 -11.42 -4.71
CA ALA A 21 -5.12 -10.15 -4.96
C ALA A 21 -4.82 -9.10 -3.87
N LEU A 22 -4.77 -9.49 -2.59
CA LEU A 22 -4.38 -8.60 -1.50
C LEU A 22 -2.96 -8.07 -1.65
N ILE A 23 -2.01 -8.92 -2.08
CA ILE A 23 -0.63 -8.52 -2.32
C ILE A 23 -0.56 -7.50 -3.46
N VAL A 24 -1.26 -7.75 -4.56
CA VAL A 24 -1.32 -6.81 -5.70
C VAL A 24 -1.89 -5.45 -5.26
N MET A 25 -2.92 -5.45 -4.43
CA MET A 25 -3.53 -4.23 -3.91
C MET A 25 -2.59 -3.47 -2.95
N ALA A 26 -1.92 -4.17 -2.04
CA ALA A 26 -0.92 -3.58 -1.15
C ALA A 26 0.28 -3.01 -1.93
N ASP A 27 0.70 -3.65 -3.03
CA ASP A 27 1.77 -3.13 -3.90
C ASP A 27 1.33 -1.84 -4.60
N GLN A 28 0.11 -1.79 -5.14
CA GLN A 28 -0.45 -0.56 -5.73
C GLN A 28 -0.51 0.59 -4.71
N ALA A 29 -0.91 0.27 -3.48
CA ALA A 29 -0.94 1.19 -2.35
C ALA A 29 0.46 1.76 -2.04
N MET A 30 1.46 0.89 -1.99
CA MET A 30 2.85 1.23 -1.72
C MET A 30 3.44 2.08 -2.86
N TYR A 31 3.06 1.78 -4.11
CA TYR A 31 3.47 2.57 -5.26
C TYR A 31 2.89 3.99 -5.20
N ARG A 32 1.63 4.16 -4.74
CA ARG A 32 1.07 5.48 -4.46
C ARG A 32 1.82 6.20 -3.35
N ALA A 33 2.17 5.52 -2.26
CA ALA A 33 3.00 6.09 -1.19
C ALA A 33 4.34 6.63 -1.71
N LYS A 34 5.00 5.88 -2.61
CA LYS A 34 6.23 6.34 -3.26
C LYS A 34 6.02 7.60 -4.10
N ARG A 35 4.86 7.75 -4.75
CA ARG A 35 4.54 8.91 -5.60
C ARG A 35 4.09 10.15 -4.83
N GLN A 36 3.48 10.01 -3.66
CA GLN A 36 3.00 11.14 -2.85
C GLN A 36 4.11 11.90 -2.08
N GLY A 37 5.35 11.43 -2.11
CA GLY A 37 6.46 12.07 -1.39
C GLY A 37 7.43 11.09 -0.72
N LYS A 38 7.15 9.78 -0.80
CA LYS A 38 7.87 8.71 -0.09
C LYS A 38 7.69 8.83 1.43
N SER A 39 8.19 7.84 2.17
CA SER A 39 8.13 7.80 3.65
C SER A 39 6.72 7.88 4.26
N CYS A 40 5.69 7.44 3.55
CA CYS A 40 4.31 7.44 4.02
C CYS A 40 3.65 6.06 3.90
N THR A 41 2.54 5.90 4.63
CA THR A 41 1.67 4.72 4.68
C THR A 41 0.35 5.04 4.03
N VAL A 42 -0.12 4.17 3.14
CA VAL A 42 -1.21 4.48 2.22
C VAL A 42 -2.11 3.22 2.14
N PHE A 43 -3.41 3.35 2.44
CA PHE A 43 -4.41 2.25 2.49
C PHE A 43 -5.19 2.06 1.19
N PHE A 44 -5.25 0.83 0.68
CA PHE A 44 -5.95 0.53 -0.57
C PHE A 44 -7.40 1.01 -0.59
N GLY A 45 -7.66 2.03 -1.42
CA GLY A 45 -8.98 2.64 -1.61
C GLY A 45 -9.16 4.02 -0.96
N GLU A 46 -8.23 4.46 -0.10
CA GLU A 46 -8.32 5.74 0.64
C GLU A 46 -7.44 6.85 0.02
N TRP A 47 -7.73 7.26 -1.23
CA TRP A 47 -6.95 8.28 -1.95
C TRP A 47 -7.68 8.96 -3.10
#